data_AF-A0A7C6F2I4-F1
#
_entry.id   AF-A0A7C6F2I4-F1
#
_cell.length_a   1.000
_cell.length_b   1.000
_cell.length_c   1.000
_cell.angle_alpha   90.00
_cell.angle_beta   90.00
_cell.angle_gamma   90.00
#
_symmetry.space_group_name_H-M   'P 1'
#
loop_
_entity.id
_entity.type
_entity.pdbx_description
1 polymer ?
#
loop_
_entity_poly.entity_id
_entity_poly.type
_entity_poly.pdbx_seq_one_letter_code
_entity_poly.pdbx_strand_id
1 'polypeptide(L)'
;MLTRSQVVSHSFLELRCYLLEIAATLDRYDRAPEDGSEPDDPRWLKVKQALQILTQERAQPDRTEELLLLFSDRSQFQDEK
;
A
#
# COMPACT_ATOMS: atom_id res chain seq x y z
N MET A 1 -23.07 -3.82 12.64
CA MET A 1 -21.86 -4.38 12.01
C MET A 1 -22.30 -5.31 10.89
N LEU A 2 -21.61 -5.30 9.75
CA LEU A 2 -21.86 -6.24 8.65
C LEU A 2 -21.26 -7.61 8.98
N THR A 3 -21.89 -8.69 8.51
CA THR A 3 -21.26 -10.01 8.51
C THR A 3 -20.13 -10.08 7.48
N ARG A 4 -19.23 -11.06 7.60
CA ARG A 4 -18.15 -11.27 6.61
C ARG A 4 -18.68 -11.40 5.18
N SER A 5 -19.77 -12.15 5.00
CA SER A 5 -20.41 -12.30 3.68
C SER A 5 -20.95 -10.98 3.16
N GLN A 6 -21.56 -10.16 4.03
CA GLN A 6 -22.05 -8.85 3.63
C GLN A 6 -20.89 -7.93 3.22
N VAL A 7 -19.79 -7.89 3.97
CA VAL A 7 -18.60 -7.11 3.59
C VAL A 7 -18.13 -7.49 2.20
N VAL A 8 -17.96 -8.79 1.91
CA VAL A 8 -17.56 -9.27 0.59
C VAL A 8 -18.56 -8.85 -0.48
N SER A 9 -19.86 -9.07 -0.26
CA SER A 9 -20.89 -8.69 -1.24
C SER A 9 -20.90 -7.19 -1.54
N HIS A 10 -20.62 -6.35 -0.54
CA HIS A 10 -20.59 -4.90 -0.70
C HIS A 10 -19.33 -4.39 -1.40
N SER A 11 -18.16 -5.00 -1.19
CA SER A 11 -16.87 -4.45 -1.64
C SER A 11 -16.16 -5.23 -2.75
N PHE A 12 -16.63 -6.43 -3.12
CA PHE A 12 -15.87 -7.33 -4.00
C PHE A 12 -15.49 -6.70 -5.35
N LEU A 13 -16.43 -6.03 -6.02
CA LEU A 13 -16.18 -5.43 -7.33
C LEU A 13 -15.19 -4.27 -7.24
N GLU A 14 -15.32 -3.39 -6.26
CA GLU A 14 -14.41 -2.28 -6.03
C GLU A 14 -13.01 -2.76 -5.66
N LEU A 15 -12.92 -3.72 -4.73
CA LEU A 15 -11.65 -4.30 -4.31
C LEU A 15 -10.94 -4.97 -5.49
N ARG A 16 -11.68 -5.67 -6.37
CA ARG A 16 -11.11 -6.26 -7.59
C ARG A 16 -10.52 -5.19 -8.50
N CYS A 17 -11.22 -4.08 -8.71
CA CYS A 17 -10.71 -2.97 -9.52
C CYS A 17 -9.42 -2.41 -8.92
N TYR A 18 -9.39 -2.14 -7.61
CA TYR A 18 -8.18 -1.63 -6.95
C TYR A 18 -7.00 -2.59 -7.08
N LEU A 19 -7.21 -3.90 -6.92
CA LEU A 19 -6.16 -4.90 -7.09
C LEU A 19 -5.61 -4.95 -8.52
N LEU A 20 -6.47 -4.82 -9.53
CA LEU A 20 -6.04 -4.78 -10.93
C LEU A 20 -5.23 -3.52 -11.25
N GLU A 21 -5.64 -2.36 -10.72
CA GLU A 21 -4.90 -1.10 -10.91
C GLU A 21 -3.52 -1.15 -10.24
N ILE A 22 -3.43 -1.72 -9.05
CA ILE A 22 -2.15 -1.97 -8.36
C ILE A 22 -1.27 -2.87 -9.22
N ALA A 23 -1.78 -4.02 -9.67
CA ALA A 23 -1.03 -4.97 -10.48
C ALA A 23 -0.55 -4.34 -11.81
N ALA A 24 -1.43 -3.65 -12.53
CA ALA A 24 -1.08 -2.97 -13.77
C ALA A 24 -0.02 -1.87 -13.58
N THR A 25 0.03 -1.24 -12.40
CA THR A 25 1.05 -0.24 -12.07
C THR A 25 2.39 -0.89 -11.76
N LEU A 26 2.41 -2.01 -11.03
CA LEU A 26 3.61 -2.82 -10.82
C LEU A 26 4.17 -3.32 -12.16
N ASP A 27 3.34 -3.88 -13.02
CA ASP A 27 3.72 -4.32 -14.37
C ASP A 27 4.35 -3.19 -15.22
N ARG A 28 3.83 -1.96 -15.09
CA ARG A 28 4.38 -0.80 -15.80
C ARG A 28 5.73 -0.37 -15.25
N TYR A 29 5.90 -0.42 -13.93
CA TYR A 29 7.18 -0.14 -13.28
C TYR A 29 8.25 -1.15 -13.72
N ASP A 30 7.93 -2.45 -13.68
CA ASP A 30 8.86 -3.52 -14.04
C ASP A 30 9.27 -3.50 -15.53
N ARG A 31 8.43 -2.92 -16.40
CA ARG A 31 8.72 -2.75 -17.84
C ARG A 31 9.41 -1.44 -18.17
N ALA A 32 9.48 -0.49 -17.24
CA ALA A 32 10.07 0.82 -17.50
C ALA A 32 11.60 0.67 -17.66
N PRO A 33 12.22 1.42 -18.59
CA PRO A 33 13.68 1.44 -18.70
C PRO A 33 14.29 2.09 -17.45
N GLU A 34 15.43 1.57 -17.01
CA GLU A 34 16.25 2.25 -15.99
C GLU A 34 16.72 3.60 -16.54
N ASP A 35 16.54 4.67 -15.77
CA ASP A 35 16.92 6.03 -16.13
C ASP A 35 18.28 6.44 -15.53
N GLY A 36 18.99 5.49 -14.91
CA GLY A 36 20.28 5.74 -14.24
C GLY A 36 20.18 6.57 -12.96
N SER A 37 18.96 6.82 -12.44
CA SER A 37 18.74 7.47 -11.15
C SER A 37 19.00 6.52 -9.97
N GLU A 38 19.07 7.08 -8.74
CA GLU A 38 19.40 6.36 -7.51
C GLU A 38 18.68 5.01 -7.37
N PRO A 39 19.35 4.00 -6.79
CA PRO A 39 18.71 2.71 -6.55
C PRO A 39 17.57 2.93 -5.56
N ASP A 40 16.34 2.73 -6.04
CA ASP A 40 15.07 2.72 -5.30
C ASP A 40 14.51 4.08 -4.82
N ASP A 41 13.59 4.66 -5.62
CA ASP A 41 12.73 5.78 -5.20
C ASP A 41 12.06 5.47 -3.83
N PRO A 42 12.22 6.31 -2.80
CA PRO A 42 11.70 6.04 -1.46
C PRO A 42 10.15 5.93 -1.44
N ARG A 43 9.46 6.58 -2.37
CA ARG A 43 8.01 6.44 -2.53
C ARG A 43 7.66 5.05 -3.02
N TRP A 44 8.46 4.50 -3.93
CA TRP A 44 8.27 3.14 -4.43
C TRP A 44 8.55 2.08 -3.37
N LEU A 45 9.57 2.30 -2.54
CA LEU A 45 9.82 1.46 -1.36
C LEU A 45 8.62 1.43 -0.40
N LYS A 46 8.00 2.60 -0.14
CA LYS A 46 6.76 2.66 0.67
C LYS A 46 5.61 1.90 0.02
N VAL A 47 5.47 1.93 -1.30
CA VAL A 47 4.44 1.12 -2.00
C VAL A 47 4.68 -0.38 -1.76
N LYS A 48 5.93 -0.86 -1.88
CA LYS A 48 6.27 -2.27 -1.59
C LYS A 48 5.97 -2.64 -0.14
N GLN A 49 6.29 -1.76 0.82
CA GLN A 49 5.98 -1.95 2.24
C GLN A 49 4.46 -1.98 2.51
N ALA A 50 3.68 -1.13 1.84
CA ALA A 50 2.23 -1.12 1.96
C ALA A 50 1.61 -2.46 1.53
N LEU A 51 2.13 -3.09 0.47
CA LEU A 51 1.67 -4.41 0.02
C LEU A 51 2.00 -5.51 1.04
N GLN A 52 3.14 -5.41 1.72
CA GLN A 52 3.50 -6.32 2.81
C GLN A 52 2.54 -6.18 3.99
N ILE A 53 2.24 -4.95 4.42
CA ILE A 53 1.24 -4.66 5.47
C ILE A 53 -0.11 -5.30 5.15
N LEU A 54 -0.56 -5.16 3.90
CA LEU A 54 -1.86 -5.69 3.47
C LEU A 54 -1.93 -7.23 3.53
N THR A 55 -0.83 -7.91 3.21
CA THR A 55 -0.78 -9.38 3.07
C THR A 55 -0.38 -10.11 4.35
N GLN A 56 0.15 -9.41 5.34
CA GLN A 56 0.58 -10.02 6.60
C GLN A 56 -0.58 -10.66 7.38
N GLU A 57 -0.35 -11.86 7.90
CA GLU A 57 -1.25 -12.48 8.90
C GLU A 57 -1.24 -11.68 10.20
N ARG A 58 -2.42 -11.43 10.77
CA ARG A 58 -2.52 -10.59 11.97
C ARG A 58 -3.77 -10.90 12.80
N ALA A 59 -3.63 -10.72 14.10
CA ALA A 59 -4.69 -10.93 15.08
C ALA A 59 -5.70 -9.77 15.13
N GLN A 60 -5.26 -8.53 14.81
CA GLN A 60 -6.07 -7.31 14.93
C GLN A 60 -6.31 -6.64 13.56
N PRO A 61 -7.46 -5.99 13.33
CA PRO A 61 -7.83 -5.38 12.05
C PRO A 61 -7.41 -3.89 11.91
N ASP A 62 -6.13 -3.58 12.11
CA ASP A 62 -5.54 -2.22 12.11
C ASP A 62 -4.72 -1.87 10.84
N ARG A 63 -4.84 -2.63 9.75
CA ARG A 63 -4.10 -2.37 8.49
C ARG A 63 -4.21 -0.92 8.02
N THR A 64 -5.42 -0.35 8.06
CA THR A 64 -5.66 1.02 7.62
C THR A 64 -4.83 2.04 8.41
N GLU A 65 -4.71 1.86 9.73
CA GLU A 65 -3.89 2.74 10.58
C GLU A 65 -2.41 2.61 10.23
N GLU A 66 -1.91 1.38 10.07
CA GLU A 66 -0.53 1.11 9.68
C GLU A 66 -0.19 1.73 8.31
N LEU A 67 -1.08 1.59 7.33
CA LEU A 67 -0.95 2.24 6.02
C LEU A 67 -0.91 3.76 6.14
N LEU A 68 -1.81 4.36 6.95
CA LEU A 68 -1.80 5.81 7.19
C LEU A 68 -0.48 6.27 7.80
N LEU A 69 0.04 5.55 8.79
CA LEU A 69 1.30 5.88 9.45
C LEU A 69 2.51 5.73 8.52
N LEU A 70 2.51 4.73 7.62
CA LEU A 70 3.57 4.53 6.62
C LEU A 70 3.69 5.73 5.66
N PHE A 71 2.55 6.28 5.24
CA PHE A 71 2.50 7.43 4.33
C PHE A 71 2.48 8.79 5.04
N SER A 72 2.38 8.81 6.37
CA SER A 72 2.56 10.02 7.16
C SER A 72 4.02 10.47 7.13
N ASP A 73 4.24 11.77 6.92
CA ASP A 73 5.58 12.34 6.93
C ASP A 73 6.07 12.53 8.37
N ARG A 74 7.18 11.89 8.75
CA ARG A 74 7.84 12.09 10.05
C ARG A 74 8.88 13.22 10.03
N SER A 75 9.19 13.79 8.86
CA SER A 75 10.17 14.88 8.74
C SER A 75 9.77 16.14 9.52
N GLN A 76 8.49 16.30 9.88
CA GLN A 76 7.99 17.43 10.67
C GLN A 76 8.31 17.33 12.18
N PHE A 77 8.87 16.21 12.66
CA PHE A 77 9.13 15.96 14.09
C PHE A 77 10.61 15.79 14.44
N GLN A 78 11.53 16.03 13.50
CA GLN A 78 12.97 15.86 13.70
C GLN A 78 13.77 17.17 13.81
N ASP A 79 13.12 18.34 13.70
CA ASP A 79 13.78 19.66 13.79
C ASP A 79 13.76 20.31 15.19
N GLU A 80 13.29 19.63 16.23
CA GLU A 80 13.35 20.10 17.62
C GLU A 80 14.17 19.16 18.51
N LYS A 81 15.49 19.11 18.31
CA LYS A 81 16.46 18.77 19.36
C LYS A 81 17.81 19.45 19.17
#